data_AF-A0A7V9G8P3-F1
#
_entry.id   AF-A0A7V9G8P3-F1
#
_cell.length_a   1.000
_cell.length_b   1.000
_cell.length_c   1.000
_cell.angle_alpha   90.00
_cell.angle_beta   90.00
_cell.angle_gamma   90.00
#
_symmetry.space_group_name_H-M   'P 1'
#
loop_
_entity.id
_entity.type
_entity.pdbx_description
1 polymer ?
#
loop_
_entity_poly.entity_id
_entity_poly.type
_entity_poly.pdbx_seq_one_letter_code
_entity_poly.pdbx_strand_id
1 'polypeptide(L)'
;MAKRTKSSTGSSTGQRGRSGGAGRKKSTDKPKGYAERVMDYLRDPGRAADLLGRVKKKLEDLDDNRGPLAELWQYLNACVRLFRAYASGTYTQLPVKSMILITMAIVYFVSPLDILPDFLPLVGLVDDAAILGFVISQVRRDLDAFLAWEAKTAKSAQ
;
A
#
# COMPACT_ATOMS: atom_id res chain seq x y z
N MET A 1 -15.43 36.75 71.16
CA MET A 1 -15.67 35.90 72.35
C MET A 1 -17.18 35.64 72.46
N ALA A 2 -17.64 34.44 72.11
CA ALA A 2 -18.97 33.80 72.37
C ALA A 2 -19.15 32.70 71.28
N LYS A 3 -18.61 31.49 71.46
CA LYS A 3 -19.17 30.28 72.12
C LYS A 3 -20.52 29.77 71.57
N ARG A 4 -20.40 28.62 70.89
CA ARG A 4 -21.24 27.40 70.92
C ARG A 4 -22.75 27.51 70.67
N THR A 5 -23.23 26.69 69.73
CA THR A 5 -24.15 25.57 70.03
C THR A 5 -23.93 24.39 69.07
N LYS A 6 -24.12 23.19 69.62
CA LYS A 6 -23.97 21.84 69.03
C LYS A 6 -25.32 21.36 68.47
N SER A 7 -25.27 20.16 67.86
CA SER A 7 -26.29 19.10 67.82
C SER A 7 -27.26 19.15 66.64
N SER A 8 -27.77 18.04 66.10
CA SER A 8 -27.42 16.61 66.11
C SER A 8 -28.37 15.92 65.11
N THR A 9 -27.99 14.71 64.67
CA THR A 9 -28.87 13.56 64.37
C THR A 9 -30.01 13.68 63.36
N GLY A 10 -30.09 12.71 62.44
CA GLY A 10 -31.38 12.26 61.92
C GLY A 10 -31.33 11.54 60.59
N SER A 11 -31.43 10.21 60.65
CA SER A 11 -31.48 9.27 59.54
C SER A 11 -32.73 9.36 58.65
N SER A 12 -32.60 8.66 57.52
CA SER A 12 -33.65 8.02 56.70
C SER A 12 -34.32 8.87 55.62
N THR A 13 -34.20 8.40 54.37
CA THR A 13 -35.31 7.75 53.66
C THR A 13 -34.92 7.65 52.20
N GLY A 14 -34.94 6.43 51.66
CA GLY A 14 -34.67 6.19 50.26
C GLY A 14 -35.74 6.79 49.36
N GLN A 15 -35.34 7.22 48.17
CA GLN A 15 -36.22 7.21 47.02
C GLN A 15 -35.44 6.82 45.76
N ARG A 16 -35.93 5.73 45.16
CA ARG A 16 -35.66 5.33 43.78
C ARG A 16 -36.09 6.47 42.84
N GLY A 17 -35.21 6.83 41.91
CA GLY A 17 -35.55 7.63 40.73
C GLY A 17 -34.79 7.11 39.52
N ARG A 18 -35.45 6.27 38.72
CA ARG A 18 -35.02 5.88 37.37
C ARG A 18 -35.11 7.10 36.46
N SER A 19 -34.04 7.49 35.80
CA SER A 19 -34.06 8.13 34.47
C SER A 19 -32.66 7.94 33.89
N GLY A 20 -32.45 7.22 32.82
CA GLY A 20 -33.04 7.46 31.51
C GLY A 20 -31.84 7.55 30.56
N GLY A 21 -31.74 6.62 29.63
CA GLY A 21 -30.53 6.39 28.85
C GLY A 21 -30.08 7.60 28.03
N ALA A 22 -28.80 7.95 28.16
CA ALA A 22 -28.10 8.69 27.12
C ALA A 22 -27.65 7.67 26.06
N GLY A 23 -28.62 7.22 25.24
CA GLY A 23 -28.33 6.52 24.00
C GLY A 23 -27.50 7.45 23.13
N ARG A 24 -26.18 7.19 23.07
CA ARG A 24 -25.26 7.81 22.12
C ARG A 24 -25.72 7.39 20.73
N LYS A 25 -26.62 8.17 20.12
CA LYS A 25 -27.03 7.96 18.72
C LYS A 25 -25.76 8.03 17.88
N LYS A 26 -25.29 6.89 17.39
CA LYS A 26 -24.30 6.86 16.32
C LYS A 26 -24.98 7.53 15.12
N SER A 27 -24.50 8.72 14.76
CA SER A 27 -24.97 9.41 13.55
C SER A 27 -24.71 8.49 12.37
N THR A 28 -25.77 7.91 11.81
CA THR A 28 -25.74 7.17 10.55
C THR A 28 -25.74 8.19 9.42
N ASP A 29 -24.68 8.98 9.31
CA ASP A 29 -24.49 9.86 8.15
C ASP A 29 -24.07 8.97 6.99
N LYS A 30 -24.89 8.95 5.92
CA LYS A 30 -24.52 8.29 4.67
C LYS A 30 -23.16 8.86 4.23
N PRO A 31 -22.21 8.02 3.76
CA PRO A 31 -20.91 8.52 3.33
C PRO A 31 -21.12 9.55 2.22
N LYS A 32 -20.60 10.76 2.44
CA LYS A 32 -20.73 11.87 1.48
C LYS A 32 -20.21 11.46 0.10
N GLY A 33 -20.96 11.81 -0.93
CA GLY A 33 -20.58 11.56 -2.32
C GLY A 33 -19.26 12.27 -2.67
N TYR A 34 -18.56 11.79 -3.71
CA TYR A 34 -17.29 12.38 -4.15
C TYR A 34 -17.42 13.89 -4.43
N ALA A 35 -18.48 14.31 -5.13
CA ALA A 35 -18.76 15.71 -5.41
C ALA A 35 -18.93 16.57 -4.15
N GLU A 36 -19.56 16.02 -3.11
CA GLU A 36 -19.81 16.73 -1.86
C GLU A 36 -18.51 16.89 -1.04
N ARG A 37 -17.63 15.87 -1.06
CA ARG A 37 -16.29 15.97 -0.46
C ARG A 37 -15.43 17.02 -1.16
N VAL A 38 -15.50 17.10 -2.49
CA VAL A 38 -14.80 18.15 -3.26
C VAL A 38 -15.32 19.54 -2.90
N MET A 39 -16.64 19.72 -2.81
CA MET A 39 -17.24 20.99 -2.42
C MET A 39 -16.88 21.42 -0.99
N ASP A 40 -16.75 20.46 -0.05
CA ASP A 40 -16.27 20.74 1.31
C ASP A 40 -14.84 21.30 1.33
N TYR A 41 -13.95 20.83 0.45
CA TYR A 41 -12.60 21.39 0.32
C TYR A 41 -12.59 22.78 -0.32
N LEU A 42 -13.46 23.04 -1.29
CA LEU A 42 -13.54 24.34 -1.97
C LEU A 42 -14.15 25.44 -1.08
N ARG A 43 -15.01 25.07 -0.14
CA ARG A 43 -15.70 26.02 0.77
C ARG A 43 -14.91 26.35 2.03
N ASP A 44 -14.03 25.46 2.47
CA ASP A 44 -13.24 25.62 3.70
C ASP A 44 -11.74 25.67 3.39
N PRO A 45 -11.12 26.87 3.44
CA PRO A 45 -9.70 27.03 3.13
C PRO A 45 -8.79 26.26 4.10
N GLY A 46 -9.23 25.99 5.34
CA GLY A 46 -8.48 25.19 6.30
C GLY A 46 -8.41 23.71 5.89
N ARG A 47 -9.53 23.15 5.43
CA ARG A 47 -9.57 21.76 4.93
C ARG A 47 -8.79 21.59 3.62
N ALA A 48 -8.82 22.60 2.75
CA ALA A 48 -7.98 22.62 1.56
C ALA A 48 -6.50 22.63 1.93
N ALA A 49 -6.09 23.47 2.90
CA ALA A 49 -4.72 23.52 3.39
C ALA A 49 -4.26 22.18 3.99
N ASP A 50 -5.11 21.50 4.77
CA ASP A 50 -4.82 20.17 5.31
C ASP A 50 -4.64 19.12 4.21
N LEU A 51 -5.48 19.15 3.17
CA LEU A 51 -5.35 18.25 2.03
C LEU A 51 -4.03 18.50 1.28
N LEU A 52 -3.71 19.76 1.01
CA LEU A 52 -2.46 20.15 0.37
C LEU A 52 -1.25 19.78 1.24
N GLY A 53 -1.33 19.91 2.56
CA GLY A 53 -0.31 19.45 3.49
C GLY A 53 -0.09 17.94 3.44
N ARG A 54 -1.16 17.15 3.36
CA ARG A 54 -1.07 15.68 3.19
C ARG A 54 -0.51 15.28 1.83
N VAL A 55 -0.89 15.98 0.76
CA VAL A 55 -0.34 15.75 -0.58
C VAL A 55 1.13 16.10 -0.59
N LYS A 56 1.52 17.27 -0.08
CA LYS A 56 2.92 17.70 0.01
C LYS A 56 3.74 16.70 0.80
N LYS A 57 3.28 16.29 1.98
CA LYS A 57 3.95 15.26 2.79
C LYS A 57 4.08 13.94 2.04
N LYS A 58 3.04 13.51 1.30
CA LYS A 58 3.13 12.29 0.50
C LYS A 58 4.08 12.44 -0.70
N LEU A 59 4.21 13.64 -1.27
CA LEU A 59 5.20 13.92 -2.32
C LEU A 59 6.61 13.97 -1.76
N GLU A 60 6.82 14.58 -0.59
CA GLU A 60 8.09 14.57 0.16
C GLU A 60 8.45 13.13 0.55
N ASP A 61 7.50 12.36 1.08
CA ASP A 61 7.68 10.94 1.39
C ASP A 61 7.99 10.12 0.12
N LEU A 62 7.49 10.49 -1.07
CA LEU A 62 7.82 9.82 -2.34
C LEU A 62 9.18 10.26 -2.92
N ASP A 63 9.61 11.49 -2.65
CA ASP A 63 10.90 12.04 -3.10
C ASP A 63 12.05 11.53 -2.22
N ASP A 64 11.85 11.50 -0.90
CA ASP A 64 12.76 10.88 0.06
C ASP A 64 12.74 9.35 -0.07
N ASN A 65 11.57 8.77 -0.35
CA ASN A 65 11.42 7.34 -0.64
C ASN A 65 11.36 7.12 -2.15
N ARG A 66 12.45 7.47 -2.85
CA ARG A 66 12.74 6.96 -4.22
C ARG A 66 12.53 5.43 -4.33
N GLY A 67 12.55 4.73 -3.19
CA GLY A 67 12.37 3.31 -2.92
C GLY A 67 11.45 2.54 -3.86
N PRO A 68 10.12 2.67 -3.85
CA PRO A 68 9.27 1.64 -4.47
C PRO A 68 9.36 1.59 -6.00
N LEU A 69 9.37 2.76 -6.65
CA LEU A 69 9.48 2.85 -8.10
C LEU A 69 10.91 2.63 -8.58
N ALA A 70 11.92 3.15 -7.88
CA ALA A 70 13.30 2.91 -8.25
C ALA A 70 13.70 1.44 -8.04
N GLU A 71 13.23 0.79 -6.99
CA GLU A 71 13.42 -0.65 -6.76
C GLU A 71 12.78 -1.47 -7.88
N LEU A 72 11.56 -1.12 -8.31
CA LEU A 72 10.92 -1.76 -9.45
C LEU A 72 11.73 -1.58 -10.74
N TRP A 73 12.26 -0.37 -10.98
CA TRP A 73 13.14 -0.11 -12.12
C TRP A 73 14.43 -0.91 -12.09
N GLN A 74 15.07 -1.03 -10.92
CA GLN A 74 16.26 -1.85 -10.74
C GLN A 74 15.96 -3.32 -10.99
N TYR A 75 14.82 -3.80 -10.49
CA TYR A 75 14.35 -5.17 -10.68
C TYR A 75 14.10 -5.50 -12.15
N LEU A 76 13.38 -4.62 -12.86
CA LEU A 76 13.13 -4.77 -14.29
C LEU A 76 14.42 -4.79 -15.10
N ASN A 77 15.36 -3.89 -14.79
CA ASN A 77 16.65 -3.87 -15.46
C ASN A 77 17.43 -5.18 -15.23
N ALA A 78 17.42 -5.70 -14.00
CA ALA A 78 18.03 -6.99 -13.68
C ALA A 78 17.37 -8.15 -14.46
N CYS A 79 16.03 -8.17 -14.57
CA CYS A 79 15.30 -9.15 -15.39
C CYS A 79 15.72 -9.09 -16.87
N VAL A 80 15.88 -7.90 -17.44
CA VAL A 80 16.34 -7.70 -18.82
C VAL A 80 17.78 -8.18 -19.01
N ARG A 81 18.68 -7.89 -18.06
CA ARG A 81 20.07 -8.40 -18.09
C ARG A 81 20.11 -9.92 -18.02
N LEU A 82 19.32 -10.50 -17.13
CA LEU A 82 19.18 -11.96 -17.00
C LEU A 82 18.67 -12.60 -18.29
N PHE A 83 17.61 -12.03 -18.89
CA PHE A 83 17.08 -12.51 -20.16
C PHE A 83 18.14 -12.46 -21.28
N ARG A 84 18.90 -11.36 -21.38
CA ARG A 84 20.01 -11.24 -22.34
C ARG A 84 21.12 -12.26 -22.08
N ALA A 85 21.54 -12.44 -20.83
CA ALA A 85 22.58 -13.39 -20.46
C ALA A 85 22.19 -14.85 -20.77
N TYR A 86 20.90 -15.17 -20.60
CA TYR A 86 20.35 -16.46 -20.99
C TYR A 86 20.26 -16.62 -22.51
N ALA A 87 19.75 -15.61 -23.22
CA ALA A 87 19.64 -15.62 -24.68
C ALA A 87 21.01 -15.72 -25.39
N SER A 88 22.06 -15.15 -24.79
CA SER A 88 23.43 -15.26 -25.28
C SER A 88 24.14 -16.57 -24.88
N GLY A 89 23.50 -17.42 -24.06
CA GLY A 89 24.07 -18.66 -23.54
C GLY A 89 25.13 -18.47 -22.45
N THR A 90 25.40 -17.24 -22.02
CA THR A 90 26.39 -16.93 -20.97
C THR A 90 25.91 -17.30 -19.56
N TYR A 91 24.59 -17.40 -19.36
CA TYR A 91 23.98 -17.83 -18.12
C TYR A 91 22.79 -18.76 -18.37
N THR A 92 22.99 -20.07 -18.26
CA THR A 92 21.96 -21.09 -18.53
C THR A 92 21.42 -21.78 -17.29
N GLN A 93 21.88 -21.36 -16.10
CA GLN A 93 21.52 -21.97 -14.82
C GLN A 93 20.16 -21.45 -14.29
N LEU A 94 19.15 -21.45 -15.16
CA LEU A 94 17.77 -21.10 -14.81
C LEU A 94 16.81 -22.27 -15.07
N PRO A 95 15.87 -22.54 -14.16
CA PRO A 95 14.72 -23.36 -14.49
C PRO A 95 13.93 -22.74 -15.64
N VAL A 96 13.47 -23.57 -16.59
CA VAL A 96 12.63 -23.12 -17.71
C VAL A 96 11.39 -22.36 -17.23
N LYS A 97 10.80 -22.80 -16.11
CA LYS A 97 9.67 -22.12 -15.45
C LYS A 97 10.01 -20.67 -15.08
N SER A 98 11.19 -20.41 -14.57
CA SER A 98 11.65 -19.08 -14.18
C SER A 98 11.86 -18.19 -15.40
N MET A 99 12.39 -18.74 -16.50
CA MET A 99 12.53 -18.02 -17.77
C MET A 99 11.16 -17.61 -18.35
N ILE A 100 10.16 -18.50 -18.28
CA ILE A 100 8.78 -18.19 -18.69
C ILE A 100 8.23 -17.03 -17.85
N LEU A 101 8.39 -17.08 -16.52
CA LEU A 101 7.90 -16.04 -15.62
C LEU A 101 8.61 -14.68 -15.82
N ILE A 102 9.92 -14.68 -16.04
CA ILE A 102 10.70 -13.46 -16.35
C ILE A 102 10.24 -12.88 -17.69
N THR A 103 10.04 -13.73 -18.70
CA THR A 103 9.54 -13.29 -20.00
C THR A 103 8.15 -12.69 -19.85
N MET A 104 7.23 -13.34 -19.13
CA MET A 104 5.91 -12.80 -18.82
C MET A 104 5.98 -11.45 -18.08
N ALA A 105 6.90 -11.30 -17.11
CA ALA A 105 7.10 -10.05 -16.39
C ALA A 105 7.56 -8.91 -17.31
N ILE A 106 8.50 -9.21 -18.23
CA ILE A 106 9.00 -8.22 -19.20
C ILE A 106 7.90 -7.83 -20.21
N VAL A 107 7.17 -8.80 -20.76
CA VAL A 107 6.09 -8.51 -21.71
C VAL A 107 4.95 -7.74 -21.04
N TYR A 108 4.53 -8.13 -19.83
CA TYR A 108 3.55 -7.40 -19.03
C TYR A 108 4.00 -5.96 -18.73
N PHE A 109 5.30 -5.72 -18.55
CA PHE A 109 5.84 -4.38 -18.36
C PHE A 109 5.78 -3.52 -19.63
N VAL A 110 6.08 -4.08 -20.79
CA VAL A 110 6.08 -3.35 -22.08
C VAL A 110 4.67 -3.00 -22.52
N SER A 111 3.73 -3.94 -22.39
CA SER A 111 2.33 -3.73 -22.72
C SER A 111 1.46 -4.56 -21.78
N PRO A 112 1.00 -4.00 -20.64
CA PRO A 112 0.17 -4.74 -19.68
C PRO A 112 -1.18 -5.18 -20.25
N LEU A 113 -1.60 -4.63 -21.41
CA LEU A 113 -2.92 -4.85 -22.02
C LEU A 113 -2.93 -5.78 -23.24
N ASP A 114 -1.79 -6.10 -23.85
CA ASP A 114 -1.77 -6.92 -25.09
C ASP A 114 -1.85 -8.44 -24.86
N ILE A 115 -1.58 -8.93 -23.65
CA ILE A 115 -1.57 -10.38 -23.36
C ILE A 115 -2.94 -10.90 -22.96
N LEU A 116 -3.87 -10.03 -22.52
CA LEU A 116 -5.25 -10.41 -22.26
C LEU A 116 -5.89 -10.72 -23.61
N PRO A 117 -5.92 -11.98 -24.06
CA PRO A 117 -6.65 -12.28 -25.26
C PRO A 117 -8.14 -12.24 -24.84
N ASP A 118 -9.06 -12.19 -25.79
CA ASP A 118 -10.50 -12.06 -25.55
C ASP A 118 -11.16 -13.26 -24.80
N PHE A 119 -10.49 -13.88 -23.81
CA PHE A 119 -10.86 -15.13 -23.12
C PHE A 119 -11.24 -14.98 -21.65
N LEU A 120 -11.29 -13.77 -21.08
CA LEU A 120 -11.62 -13.58 -19.66
C LEU A 120 -12.95 -12.83 -19.47
N PRO A 121 -14.11 -13.50 -19.66
CA PRO A 121 -15.40 -12.95 -19.21
C PRO A 121 -15.56 -12.95 -17.67
N LEU A 122 -14.53 -13.34 -16.88
CA LEU A 122 -14.68 -13.71 -15.46
C LEU A 122 -13.49 -13.39 -14.54
N VAL A 123 -12.55 -12.53 -14.92
CA VAL A 123 -11.36 -12.20 -14.08
C VAL A 123 -11.31 -10.70 -13.78
N GLY A 124 -12.46 -10.11 -13.47
CA GLY A 124 -12.59 -8.70 -13.11
C GLY A 124 -12.16 -8.34 -11.69
N LEU A 125 -11.26 -9.10 -11.04
CA LEU A 125 -10.98 -8.93 -9.59
C LEU A 125 -9.52 -9.13 -9.17
N VAL A 126 -8.59 -9.39 -10.10
CA VAL A 126 -7.18 -9.42 -9.72
C VAL A 126 -6.61 -8.02 -9.91
N ASP A 127 -6.46 -7.30 -8.81
CA ASP A 127 -5.76 -6.02 -8.73
C ASP A 127 -4.39 -6.14 -9.44
N ASP A 128 -4.11 -5.28 -10.41
CA ASP A 128 -2.91 -5.36 -11.29
C ASP A 128 -1.59 -5.42 -10.50
N ALA A 129 -1.57 -4.81 -9.31
CA ALA A 129 -0.43 -4.84 -8.40
C ALA A 129 -0.23 -6.21 -7.73
N ALA A 130 -1.28 -7.00 -7.54
CA ALA A 130 -1.20 -8.33 -6.93
C ALA A 130 -0.53 -9.35 -7.86
N ILE A 131 -0.82 -9.29 -9.16
CA ILE A 131 -0.16 -10.14 -10.17
C ILE A 131 1.32 -9.81 -10.23
N LEU A 132 1.65 -8.52 -10.32
CA LEU A 132 3.04 -8.07 -10.37
C LEU A 132 3.80 -8.49 -9.10
N GLY A 133 3.22 -8.28 -7.92
CA GLY A 133 3.79 -8.72 -6.64
C GLY A 133 3.99 -10.24 -6.57
N PHE A 134 3.03 -11.02 -7.07
CA PHE A 134 3.16 -12.48 -7.14
C PHE A 134 4.31 -12.91 -8.05
N VAL A 135 4.41 -12.36 -9.27
CA VAL A 135 5.47 -12.70 -10.22
C VAL A 135 6.85 -12.33 -9.67
N ILE A 136 6.98 -11.15 -9.07
CA ILE A 136 8.22 -10.72 -8.39
C ILE A 136 8.58 -11.72 -7.30
N SER A 137 7.63 -12.15 -6.46
CA SER A 137 7.90 -13.11 -5.38
C SER A 137 8.41 -14.47 -5.89
N GLN A 138 7.94 -14.91 -7.06
CA GLN A 138 8.32 -16.21 -7.63
C GLN A 138 9.72 -16.19 -8.25
N VAL A 139 10.10 -15.10 -8.91
CA VAL A 139 11.38 -15.03 -9.65
C VAL A 139 12.50 -14.36 -8.86
N ARG A 140 12.21 -13.79 -7.68
CA ARG A 140 13.19 -13.15 -6.80
C ARG A 140 14.39 -14.03 -6.49
N ARG A 141 14.18 -15.31 -6.15
CA ARG A 141 15.27 -16.24 -5.81
C ARG A 141 16.23 -16.46 -6.99
N ASP A 142 15.67 -16.61 -8.19
CA ASP A 142 16.47 -16.84 -9.39
C ASP A 142 17.20 -15.55 -9.81
N LEU A 143 16.56 -14.39 -9.60
CA LEU A 143 17.17 -13.09 -9.83
C LEU A 143 18.32 -12.83 -8.86
N ASP A 144 18.16 -13.16 -7.57
CA ASP A 144 19.22 -13.04 -6.56
C ASP A 144 20.43 -13.93 -6.93
N ALA A 145 20.17 -15.16 -7.40
CA ALA A 145 21.21 -16.07 -7.87
C ALA A 145 21.95 -15.51 -9.10
N PHE A 146 21.22 -14.92 -10.05
CA PHE A 146 21.79 -14.24 -11.21
C PHE A 146 22.66 -13.05 -10.80
N LEU A 147 22.16 -12.16 -9.94
CA LEU A 147 22.90 -10.99 -9.47
C LEU A 147 24.18 -11.38 -8.72
N ALA A 148 24.13 -12.46 -7.92
CA ALA A 148 25.30 -12.99 -7.25
C ALA A 148 26.34 -13.55 -8.23
N TRP A 149 25.91 -14.20 -9.30
CA TRP A 149 26.79 -14.64 -10.39
C TRP A 149 27.39 -13.46 -11.15
N GLU A 150 26.56 -12.48 -11.52
CA GLU A 150 26.98 -11.28 -12.27
C GLU A 150 28.05 -10.49 -11.51
N ALA A 151 27.87 -10.31 -10.20
CA ALA A 151 28.84 -9.65 -9.33
C ALA A 151 30.18 -10.40 -9.24
N LYS A 152 30.15 -11.74 -9.26
CA LYS A 152 31.38 -12.58 -9.28
C LYS A 152 32.09 -12.43 -10.63
N THR A 153 31.36 -12.51 -11.73
CA THR A 153 31.91 -12.41 -13.10
C THR A 153 32.53 -11.03 -13.35
N ALA A 154 31.89 -9.96 -12.85
CA ALA A 154 32.41 -8.59 -12.94
C ALA A 154 33.74 -8.41 -12.18
N LYS A 155 33.91 -9.07 -11.02
CA LYS A 155 35.17 -9.05 -10.26
C LYS A 155 36.31 -9.84 -10.91
N SER A 156 36.00 -10.90 -11.66
CA SER A 156 37.01 -11.71 -12.36
C SER A 156 37.48 -11.11 -13.69
N ALA A 157 36.80 -10.07 -14.19
CA ALA A 157 37.16 -9.36 -15.41
C ALA A 157 38.04 -8.11 -15.15
N GLN A 158 38.44 -7.88 -13.89
CA GLN A 158 39.17 -6.71 -13.42
C GLN A 158 40.56 -7.05 -12.91
#